data_AF-A0A2X4XVE3-F1
#
_entry.id   AF-A0A2X4XVE3-F1
#
_cell.length_a   1.000
_cell.length_b   1.000
_cell.length_c   1.000
_cell.angle_alpha   90.00
_cell.angle_beta   90.00
_cell.angle_gamma   90.00
#
_symmetry.space_group_name_H-M   'P 1'
#
loop_
_entity.id
_entity.type
_entity.pdbx_description
1 polymer ?
#
loop_
_entity_poly.entity_id
_entity_poly.type
_entity_poly.pdbx_seq_one_letter_code
_entity_poly.pdbx_strand_id
1 'polypeptide(L)'
;MAKSTFNIFIAVGSVIFALGLVLSSAAGYAVWRSFESIGVYPFTSTGELLVKEEREKTGRRSSKTVRRNYAIFASQDGKYLSEEKISTMQKNYIARGSRYTVEREVFVDRVGDYKVTSPQGEAAQNQRSWNNLIAFLCITAVGAGTAIFSYRLRKTRT
;
A
#
# COMPACT_ATOMS: atom_id res chain seq x y z
N MET A 1 -42.67 -15.40 12.63
CA MET A 1 -41.73 -14.25 12.78
C MET A 1 -42.55 -12.98 12.87
N ALA A 2 -42.31 -12.14 13.88
CA ALA A 2 -43.00 -10.87 14.06
C ALA A 2 -42.50 -9.81 13.06
N LYS A 3 -43.35 -8.83 12.70
CA LYS A 3 -42.94 -7.71 11.81
C LYS A 3 -41.66 -7.00 12.30
N SER A 4 -41.47 -6.91 13.62
CA SER A 4 -40.25 -6.39 14.27
C SER A 4 -38.98 -7.12 13.84
N THR A 5 -39.01 -8.47 13.79
CA THR A 5 -37.83 -9.26 13.38
C THR A 5 -37.41 -8.99 11.93
N PHE A 6 -38.35 -8.80 11.01
CA PHE A 6 -38.03 -8.44 9.62
C PHE A 6 -37.43 -7.04 9.50
N ASN A 7 -37.91 -6.07 10.29
CA ASN A 7 -37.34 -4.73 10.31
C ASN A 7 -35.89 -4.73 10.81
N ILE A 8 -35.58 -5.55 11.81
CA ILE A 8 -34.20 -5.73 12.31
C ILE A 8 -33.30 -6.29 11.21
N PHE A 9 -33.73 -7.34 10.50
CA PHE A 9 -32.92 -7.91 9.41
C PHE A 9 -32.71 -6.95 8.24
N ILE A 10 -33.74 -6.17 7.88
CA ILE A 10 -33.61 -5.13 6.84
C ILE A 10 -32.62 -4.04 7.29
N ALA A 11 -32.75 -3.57 8.54
CA ALA A 11 -31.85 -2.56 9.09
C ALA A 11 -30.40 -3.05 9.14
N VAL A 12 -30.15 -4.23 9.70
CA VAL A 12 -28.81 -4.83 9.78
C VAL A 12 -28.23 -5.07 8.39
N GLY A 13 -29.02 -5.64 7.46
CA GLY A 13 -28.58 -5.85 6.07
C GLY A 13 -28.23 -4.53 5.36
N SER A 14 -29.03 -3.48 5.56
CA SER A 14 -28.76 -2.16 4.99
C SER A 14 -27.49 -1.50 5.53
N VAL A 15 -27.19 -1.68 6.83
CA VAL A 15 -25.96 -1.18 7.46
C VAL A 15 -24.75 -1.93 6.92
N ILE A 16 -24.82 -3.26 6.82
CA ILE A 16 -23.75 -4.08 6.25
C ILE A 16 -23.50 -3.72 4.79
N PHE A 17 -24.56 -3.49 4.02
CA PHE A 17 -24.46 -3.03 2.63
C PHE A 17 -23.78 -1.67 2.50
N ALA A 18 -24.21 -0.68 3.29
CA ALA A 18 -23.63 0.66 3.26
C ALA A 18 -22.15 0.65 3.66
N LEU A 19 -21.79 -0.05 4.74
CA LEU A 19 -20.40 -0.19 5.17
C LEU A 19 -19.56 -0.97 4.15
N GLY A 20 -20.11 -2.05 3.59
CA GLY A 20 -19.47 -2.82 2.53
C GLY A 20 -19.14 -1.96 1.32
N LEU A 21 -20.09 -1.15 0.84
CA LEU A 21 -19.89 -0.23 -0.29
C LEU A 21 -18.75 0.75 -0.02
N VAL A 22 -18.74 1.40 1.15
CA VAL A 22 -17.68 2.36 1.51
C VAL A 22 -16.31 1.68 1.50
N LEU A 23 -16.20 0.49 2.08
CA LEU A 23 -14.95 -0.27 2.12
C LEU A 23 -14.52 -0.77 0.72
N SER A 24 -15.47 -1.21 -0.10
CA SER A 24 -15.23 -1.60 -1.50
C SER A 24 -14.77 -0.42 -2.34
N SER A 25 -15.35 0.77 -2.18
CA SER A 25 -14.91 1.99 -2.86
C SER A 25 -13.51 2.39 -2.44
N ALA A 26 -13.19 2.33 -1.13
CA ALA A 26 -11.85 2.63 -0.63
C ALA A 26 -10.81 1.62 -1.14
N ALA A 27 -11.13 0.33 -1.14
CA ALA A 27 -10.24 -0.71 -1.69
C ALA A 27 -10.11 -0.60 -3.21
N GLY A 28 -11.19 -0.25 -3.92
CA GLY A 28 -11.18 -0.01 -5.36
C GLY A 28 -10.30 1.19 -5.73
N TYR A 29 -10.35 2.26 -4.93
CA TYR A 29 -9.43 3.39 -5.08
C TYR A 29 -7.97 3.00 -4.81
N ALA A 30 -7.72 2.15 -3.81
CA ALA A 30 -6.37 1.65 -3.52
C ALA A 30 -5.81 0.77 -4.64
N VAL A 31 -6.66 -0.07 -5.25
CA VAL A 31 -6.32 -0.84 -6.47
C VAL A 31 -6.13 0.09 -7.67
N TRP A 32 -6.96 1.12 -7.83
CA TRP A 32 -6.82 2.07 -8.94
C TRP A 32 -5.56 2.93 -8.85
N ARG A 33 -5.15 3.30 -7.62
CA ARG A 33 -3.87 3.95 -7.31
C ARG A 33 -2.74 2.94 -7.12
N SER A 34 -2.92 1.67 -7.50
CA SER A 34 -1.84 0.69 -7.37
C SER A 34 -0.64 1.15 -8.20
N PHE A 35 0.53 1.01 -7.60
CA PHE A 35 1.79 1.25 -8.27
C PHE A 35 2.05 0.06 -9.20
N GLU A 36 2.20 0.32 -10.49
CA GLU A 36 2.53 -0.69 -11.51
C GLU A 36 4.04 -0.66 -11.73
N SER A 37 4.68 -1.82 -11.80
CA SER A 37 6.10 -1.88 -12.14
C SER A 37 6.29 -1.44 -13.58
N ILE A 38 7.23 -0.53 -13.79
CA ILE A 38 7.71 -0.15 -15.12
C ILE A 38 9.02 -0.88 -15.46
N GLY A 39 9.51 -1.73 -14.56
CA GLY A 39 10.69 -2.57 -14.75
C GLY A 39 11.84 -2.26 -13.80
N VAL A 40 12.90 -3.07 -13.93
CA VAL A 40 14.13 -2.95 -13.16
C VAL A 40 15.11 -2.05 -13.91
N TYR A 41 15.57 -1.00 -13.23
CA TYR A 41 16.54 -0.05 -13.74
C TYR A 41 17.85 -0.12 -12.92
N PRO A 42 18.99 0.10 -13.57
CA PRO A 42 20.24 0.37 -12.87
C PRO A 42 20.22 1.79 -12.30
N PHE A 43 20.49 1.88 -11.00
CA PHE A 43 20.56 3.11 -10.23
C PHE A 43 22.00 3.34 -9.79
N THR A 44 22.57 4.50 -10.09
CA THR A 44 23.97 4.84 -9.76
C THR A 44 24.01 6.01 -8.78
N SER A 45 24.84 5.91 -7.75
CA SER A 45 25.12 7.04 -6.85
C SER A 45 26.30 7.86 -7.37
N THR A 46 26.13 9.18 -7.42
CA THR A 46 27.13 10.16 -7.87
C THR A 46 28.02 10.72 -6.75
N GLY A 47 27.88 10.22 -5.51
CA GLY A 47 28.65 10.73 -4.37
C GLY A 47 27.84 11.51 -3.34
N GLU A 48 26.56 11.75 -3.58
CA GLU A 48 25.69 12.46 -2.65
C GLU A 48 25.37 11.59 -1.43
N LEU A 49 26.00 11.95 -0.31
CA LEU A 49 25.90 11.25 0.97
C LEU A 49 25.10 12.10 1.95
N LEU A 50 24.07 11.49 2.53
CA LEU A 50 23.22 12.12 3.55
C LEU A 50 23.47 11.45 4.90
N VAL A 51 23.49 12.24 5.97
CA VAL A 51 23.52 11.72 7.34
C VAL A 51 22.17 12.01 7.98
N LYS A 52 21.41 10.96 8.28
CA LYS A 52 20.10 11.07 8.94
C LYS A 52 20.16 10.57 10.37
N GLU A 53 19.43 11.25 11.24
CA GLU A 53 19.26 10.88 12.64
C GLU A 53 17.93 10.15 12.81
N GLU A 54 17.97 8.83 12.99
CA GLU A 54 16.79 8.06 13.35
C GLU A 54 16.59 8.06 14.86
N ARG A 55 15.35 8.28 15.30
CA ARG A 55 14.91 8.09 16.70
C ARG A 55 14.01 6.87 16.77
N GLU A 56 14.47 5.83 17.45
CA GLU A 56 13.63 4.66 17.72
C GLU A 56 12.68 4.94 18.90
N LYS A 57 11.43 4.43 18.84
CA LYS A 57 10.52 4.46 20.00
C LYS A 57 9.63 3.22 20.06
N THR A 58 10.17 2.13 20.57
CA THR A 58 9.42 0.94 21.00
C THR A 58 9.02 1.12 22.47
N GLY A 59 7.77 1.54 22.73
CA GLY A 59 6.95 1.32 23.95
C GLY A 59 7.47 1.67 25.37
N ARG A 60 8.76 1.64 25.65
CA ARG A 60 9.39 1.88 26.96
C ARG A 60 10.65 2.74 26.78
N ARG A 61 10.46 4.06 26.72
CA ARG A 61 11.45 5.11 27.05
C ARG A 61 12.88 5.06 26.47
N SER A 62 13.20 4.36 25.38
CA SER A 62 14.50 4.48 24.72
C SER A 62 14.41 5.28 23.41
N SER A 63 14.61 6.61 23.49
CA SER A 63 14.91 7.40 22.28
C SER A 63 16.42 7.38 22.06
N LYS A 64 16.92 6.47 21.22
CA LYS A 64 18.33 6.49 20.79
C LYS A 64 18.43 7.17 19.43
N THR A 65 19.13 8.29 19.39
CA THR A 65 19.49 8.95 18.12
C THR A 65 20.66 8.19 17.51
N VAL A 66 20.48 7.61 16.32
CA VAL A 66 21.56 6.92 15.58
C VAL A 66 21.81 7.64 14.27
N ARG A 67 23.05 8.10 14.07
CA ARG A 67 23.50 8.65 12.78
C ARG A 67 23.64 7.51 11.77
N ARG A 68 22.92 7.61 10.66
CA ARG A 68 22.95 6.63 9.56
C ARG A 68 23.35 7.33 8.27
N ASN A 69 24.22 6.66 7.50
CA ASN A 69 24.65 7.15 6.20
C ASN A 69 23.66 6.65 5.13
N TYR A 70 23.24 7.56 4.27
CA TYR A 70 22.42 7.28 3.10
C TYR A 70 23.15 7.77 1.86
N ALA A 71 22.88 7.15 0.72
CA ALA A 71 23.24 7.66 -0.59
C ALA A 71 21.99 7.94 -1.40
N ILE A 72 22.05 8.99 -2.22
CA ILE A 72 21.09 9.20 -3.29
C ILE A 72 21.58 8.42 -4.50
N PHE A 73 20.70 7.60 -5.05
CA PHE A 73 20.89 6.91 -6.30
C PHE A 73 19.94 7.47 -7.35
N ALA A 74 20.44 7.68 -8.56
CA ALA A 74 19.65 8.12 -9.70
C ALA A 74 19.57 7.04 -10.76
N SER A 75 18.44 6.93 -11.45
CA SER A 75 18.32 6.13 -12.67
C SER A 75 19.22 6.68 -13.78
N GLN A 76 19.54 5.87 -14.78
CA GLN A 76 20.38 6.30 -15.91
C GLN A 76 19.86 7.53 -16.66
N ASP A 77 18.53 7.67 -16.74
CA ASP A 77 17.86 8.82 -17.37
C ASP A 77 17.64 9.99 -16.39
N GLY A 78 18.05 9.87 -15.13
CA GLY A 78 17.94 10.89 -14.09
C GLY A 78 16.51 11.20 -13.62
N LYS A 79 15.51 10.45 -14.11
CA LYS A 79 14.10 10.71 -13.81
C LYS A 79 13.66 10.21 -12.44
N TYR A 80 14.31 9.15 -11.94
CA TYR A 80 13.95 8.52 -10.68
C TYR A 80 15.10 8.60 -9.69
N LEU A 81 14.77 8.94 -8.45
CA LEU A 81 15.72 9.02 -7.35
C LEU A 81 15.31 8.06 -6.23
N SER A 82 16.30 7.41 -5.62
CA SER A 82 16.12 6.54 -4.47
C SER A 82 17.15 6.87 -3.40
N GLU A 83 16.67 7.09 -2.18
CA GLU A 83 17.54 7.28 -1.02
C GLU A 83 17.65 5.97 -0.26
N GLU A 84 18.87 5.45 -0.12
CA GLU A 84 19.09 4.18 0.55
C GLU A 84 20.18 4.28 1.60
N LYS A 85 19.93 3.60 2.73
CA LYS A 85 20.93 3.44 3.78
C LYS A 85 22.08 2.60 3.26
N ILE A 86 23.29 3.14 3.35
CA ILE A 86 24.51 2.46 2.94
C ILE A 86 25.36 2.08 4.16
N SER A 87 26.15 1.02 4.00
CA SER A 87 27.18 0.66 4.96
C SER A 87 28.31 1.71 4.99
N THR A 88 29.06 1.75 6.08
CA THR A 88 30.24 2.63 6.20
C THR A 88 31.31 2.31 5.15
N MET A 89 31.45 1.04 4.75
CA MET A 89 32.36 0.65 3.67
C MET A 89 31.92 1.25 2.34
N GLN A 90 30.66 1.06 1.94
CA GLN A 90 30.09 1.65 0.71
C GLN A 90 30.23 3.17 0.70
N LYS A 91 29.96 3.82 1.84
CA LYS A 91 30.19 5.27 2.00
C LYS A 91 31.64 5.64 1.66
N ASN A 92 32.62 4.93 2.22
CA ASN A 92 34.02 5.25 2.02
C ASN A 92 34.46 5.04 0.56
N TYR A 93 33.93 4.01 -0.11
CA TYR A 93 34.18 3.81 -1.55
C TYR A 93 33.59 4.93 -2.40
N ILE A 94 32.32 5.28 -2.15
CA ILE A 94 31.61 6.35 -2.85
C ILE A 94 32.31 7.70 -2.63
N ALA A 95 32.71 8.00 -1.39
CA ALA A 95 33.44 9.23 -1.05
C ALA A 95 34.82 9.32 -1.70
N ARG A 96 35.44 8.18 -2.05
CA ARG A 96 36.72 8.11 -2.80
C ARG A 96 36.53 8.21 -4.31
N GLY A 97 35.32 8.52 -4.79
CA GLY A 97 35.02 8.67 -6.21
C GLY A 97 34.66 7.36 -6.93
N SER A 98 34.51 6.25 -6.20
CA SER A 98 34.02 5.00 -6.80
C SER A 98 32.52 5.07 -7.04
N ARG A 99 32.07 4.72 -8.25
CA ARG A 99 30.64 4.61 -8.55
C ARG A 99 30.08 3.33 -7.94
N TYR A 100 28.90 3.43 -7.33
CA TYR A 100 28.16 2.28 -6.84
C TYR A 100 26.82 2.21 -7.58
N THR A 101 26.57 1.07 -8.23
CA THR A 101 25.36 0.82 -9.00
C THR A 101 24.57 -0.30 -8.37
N VAL A 102 23.26 -0.13 -8.26
CA VAL A 102 22.33 -1.11 -7.71
C VAL A 102 21.14 -1.23 -8.65
N GLU A 103 20.63 -2.43 -8.82
CA GLU A 103 19.37 -2.63 -9.54
C GLU A 103 18.19 -2.37 -8.61
N ARG A 104 17.22 -1.61 -9.12
CA ARG A 104 15.99 -1.29 -8.40
C ARG A 104 14.82 -1.41 -9.34
N GLU A 105 13.71 -1.83 -8.78
CA GLU A 105 12.46 -1.83 -9.51
C GLU A 105 11.74 -0.51 -9.25
N VAL A 106 11.29 0.12 -10.34
CA VAL A 106 10.54 1.37 -10.27
C VAL A 106 9.09 1.03 -10.50
N PHE A 107 8.24 1.48 -9.57
CA PHE A 107 6.81 1.42 -9.73
C PHE A 107 6.26 2.82 -9.88
N VAL A 108 5.34 3.00 -10.81
CA VAL A 108 4.69 4.28 -11.09
C VAL A 108 3.20 4.11 -10.91
N ASP A 109 2.54 5.11 -10.34
CA ASP A 109 1.09 5.15 -10.28
C ASP A 109 0.50 5.98 -11.43
N ARG A 110 -0.83 5.92 -11.57
CA ARG A 110 -1.55 6.60 -12.67
C ARG A 110 -1.47 8.14 -12.65
N VAL A 111 -1.05 8.76 -11.55
CA VAL A 111 -0.87 10.23 -11.45
C VAL A 111 0.59 10.62 -11.68
N GLY A 112 1.49 9.63 -11.82
CA GLY A 112 2.90 9.84 -12.07
C GLY A 112 3.75 9.87 -10.79
N ASP A 113 3.17 9.60 -9.62
CA ASP A 113 4.00 9.37 -8.44
C ASP A 113 4.75 8.05 -8.62
N TYR A 114 5.99 7.97 -8.14
CA TYR A 114 6.82 6.78 -8.27
C TYR A 114 7.33 6.28 -6.92
N LYS A 115 7.65 5.00 -6.87
CA LYS A 115 8.32 4.32 -5.76
C LYS A 115 9.45 3.49 -6.32
N VAL A 116 10.60 3.56 -5.66
CA VAL A 116 11.76 2.75 -6.00
C VAL A 116 11.97 1.76 -4.87
N THR A 117 11.94 0.48 -5.19
CA THR A 117 12.14 -0.59 -4.21
C THR A 117 13.28 -1.48 -4.64
N SER A 118 13.82 -2.24 -3.68
CA SER A 118 14.68 -3.37 -4.03
C SER A 118 13.92 -4.32 -4.98
N PRO A 119 14.61 -4.99 -5.92
CA PRO A 119 14.01 -6.02 -6.76
C PRO A 119 13.47 -7.11 -5.83
N GLN A 120 12.18 -7.06 -5.57
CA GLN A 120 11.45 -8.01 -4.76
C GLN A 120 10.25 -8.34 -5.61
N GLY A 121 10.20 -9.57 -6.12
CA GLY A 121 9.17 -10.01 -7.06
C GLY A 121 7.80 -9.47 -6.66
N GLU A 122 7.15 -8.81 -7.60
CA GLU A 122 5.98 -7.92 -7.53
C GLU A 122 4.74 -8.42 -6.75
N ALA A 123 4.78 -9.59 -6.12
CA ALA A 123 3.60 -10.31 -5.69
C ALA A 123 2.99 -9.85 -4.35
N ALA A 124 3.73 -9.18 -3.46
CA ALA A 124 3.25 -9.03 -2.07
C ALA A 124 2.24 -7.89 -1.86
N GLN A 125 2.39 -6.76 -2.57
CA GLN A 125 1.61 -5.55 -2.27
C GLN A 125 0.32 -5.44 -3.09
N ASN A 126 0.37 -5.78 -4.40
CA ASN A 126 -0.82 -5.79 -5.25
C ASN A 126 -1.81 -6.89 -4.85
N GLN A 127 -1.33 -8.09 -4.50
CA GLN A 127 -2.19 -9.21 -4.12
C GLN A 127 -3.07 -8.88 -2.90
N ARG A 128 -2.54 -8.17 -1.90
CA ARG A 128 -3.30 -7.81 -0.70
C ARG A 128 -4.43 -6.81 -0.99
N SER A 129 -4.18 -5.84 -1.87
CA SER A 129 -5.18 -4.84 -2.26
C SER A 129 -6.33 -5.47 -3.05
N TRP A 130 -6.02 -6.38 -3.98
CA TRP A 130 -7.00 -7.18 -4.73
C TRP A 130 -7.81 -8.12 -3.82
N ASN A 131 -7.14 -8.82 -2.89
CA ASN A 131 -7.83 -9.68 -1.92
C ASN A 131 -8.81 -8.89 -1.04
N ASN A 132 -8.43 -7.70 -0.58
CA ASN A 132 -9.31 -6.83 0.19
C ASN A 132 -10.51 -6.35 -0.64
N LEU A 133 -10.29 -5.95 -1.90
CA LEU A 133 -11.38 -5.54 -2.80
C LEU A 133 -12.41 -6.67 -2.97
N ILE A 134 -11.95 -7.88 -3.27
CA ILE A 134 -12.80 -9.07 -3.42
C ILE A 134 -13.59 -9.34 -2.13
N ALA A 135 -12.92 -9.31 -0.97
CA ALA A 135 -13.57 -9.54 0.32
C ALA A 135 -14.69 -8.51 0.60
N PHE A 136 -14.43 -7.22 0.36
CA PHE A 136 -15.45 -6.19 0.61
C PHE A 136 -16.61 -6.25 -0.39
N LEU A 137 -16.35 -6.61 -1.65
CA LEU A 137 -17.42 -6.82 -2.64
C LEU A 137 -18.33 -7.98 -2.21
N CYS A 138 -17.77 -9.08 -1.70
CA CYS A 138 -18.55 -10.19 -1.15
C CYS A 138 -19.40 -9.76 0.06
N ILE A 139 -18.83 -9.00 1.01
CA ILE A 139 -19.57 -8.49 2.17
C ILE A 139 -20.74 -7.58 1.72
N THR A 140 -20.49 -6.73 0.73
CA THR A 140 -21.51 -5.86 0.14
C THR A 140 -22.65 -6.67 -0.48
N ALA A 141 -22.32 -7.69 -1.26
CA ALA A 141 -23.31 -8.58 -1.88
C ALA A 141 -24.17 -9.32 -0.84
N VAL A 142 -23.57 -9.77 0.27
CA VAL A 142 -24.30 -10.41 1.38
C VAL A 142 -25.22 -9.42 2.10
N GLY A 143 -24.75 -8.20 2.37
CA GLY A 143 -25.58 -7.13 2.95
C GLY A 143 -26.79 -6.80 2.07
N ALA A 144 -26.58 -6.66 0.75
CA ALA A 144 -27.66 -6.44 -0.20
C ALA A 144 -28.65 -7.62 -0.23
N GLY A 145 -28.13 -8.85 -0.31
CA GLY A 145 -28.95 -10.07 -0.37
C GLY A 145 -29.83 -10.24 0.87
N THR A 146 -29.29 -10.02 2.07
CA THR A 146 -30.03 -10.13 3.33
C THR A 146 -31.13 -9.08 3.46
N ALA A 147 -30.87 -7.83 3.04
CA ALA A 147 -31.87 -6.77 3.04
C ALA A 147 -32.99 -7.04 2.01
N ILE A 148 -32.64 -7.42 0.77
CA ILE A 148 -33.60 -7.68 -0.31
C ILE A 148 -34.46 -8.90 -0.01
N PHE A 149 -33.85 -10.01 0.47
CA PHE A 149 -34.57 -11.23 0.80
C PHE A 149 -35.55 -11.01 1.96
N SER A 150 -35.10 -10.31 3.01
CA SER A 150 -35.94 -9.99 4.17
C SER A 150 -37.09 -9.04 3.80
N TYR A 151 -36.86 -8.08 2.90
CA TYR A 151 -37.90 -7.21 2.35
C TYR A 151 -38.92 -7.98 1.51
N ARG A 152 -38.46 -8.86 0.60
CA ARG A 152 -39.35 -9.69 -0.22
C ARG A 152 -40.21 -10.63 0.61
N LEU A 153 -39.63 -11.29 1.62
CA LEU A 153 -40.38 -12.17 2.54
C LEU A 153 -41.38 -11.40 3.40
N ARG A 154 -41.06 -10.16 3.81
CA ARG A 154 -42.02 -9.30 4.50
C ARG A 154 -43.20 -8.97 3.58
N LYS A 155 -42.93 -8.63 2.31
CA LYS A 155 -43.95 -8.26 1.32
C LYS A 155 -44.87 -9.43 0.93
N THR A 156 -44.37 -10.66 0.87
CA THR A 156 -45.19 -11.85 0.56
C THR A 156 -45.98 -12.40 1.75
N ARG A 157 -45.66 -11.97 2.98
CA ARG A 157 -46.36 -12.38 4.22
C ARG A 157 -47.31 -11.30 4.78
N THR A 158 -47.39 -10.14 4.14
CA THR A 158 -48.39 -9.08 4.39
C THR A 158 -49.47 -9.13 3.33
#